data_AF-A0A2V7YCS0-F1
#
_entry.id   AF-A0A2V7YCS0-F1
#
_cell.length_a   1.000
_cell.length_b   1.000
_cell.length_c   1.000
_cell.angle_alpha   90.00
_cell.angle_beta   90.00
_cell.angle_gamma   90.00
#
_symmetry.space_group_name_H-M   'P 1'
#
loop_
_entity.id
_entity.type
_entity.pdbx_description
1 polymer ?
#
loop_
_entity_poly.entity_id
_entity_poly.type
_entity_poly.pdbx_seq_one_letter_code
_entity_poly.pdbx_strand_id
1 'polypeptide(L)'
;MRRHQDDSGLRIPEALRHEAQEIFKLTDSFCAEHLDAEYGDLCRKLVAKLARKRPSPLERGDLRIWAGAVIYTLGSVNFLFDRSQRLHLTGDQLSMLTGIPKRTLAAKAKLIRDLLRIGPMEPELCRREILDSHPLAWLISVNGVIVDARDMPPEIQAIARRKGLIPELPVPTPKRVEKHEPQKKGRTSK
;
A
#
# COMPACT_ATOMS: atom_id res chain seq x y z
N MET A 1 20.05 17.92 -1.03
CA MET A 1 20.35 16.49 -1.26
C MET A 1 19.19 15.66 -0.75
N ARG A 2 18.33 15.14 -1.63
CA ARG A 2 17.20 14.26 -1.27
C ARG A 2 17.77 12.85 -1.06
N ARG A 3 17.56 12.26 0.11
CA ARG A 3 17.88 10.85 0.35
C ARG A 3 16.91 9.99 -0.45
N HIS A 4 17.39 9.41 -1.54
CA HIS A 4 16.84 8.16 -2.07
C HIS A 4 17.35 7.03 -1.17
N GLN A 5 16.52 6.56 -0.24
CA GLN A 5 16.69 5.36 0.60
C GLN A 5 15.28 5.14 1.17
N ASP A 6 14.47 4.19 0.66
CA ASP A 6 14.63 2.75 0.80
C ASP A 6 14.26 2.00 -0.50
N ASP A 7 15.20 1.23 -1.05
CA ASP A 7 14.94 0.18 -2.07
C ASP A 7 15.19 -1.22 -1.47
N SER A 8 15.03 -1.35 -0.14
CA SER A 8 15.71 -2.36 0.69
C SER A 8 15.02 -3.72 0.86
N GLY A 9 14.11 -4.13 -0.05
CA GLY A 9 13.50 -5.47 0.07
C GLY A 9 12.70 -6.01 -1.11
N LEU A 10 12.52 -5.25 -2.20
CA LEU A 10 11.70 -5.69 -3.33
C LEU A 10 12.53 -6.47 -4.35
N ARG A 11 12.25 -7.78 -4.46
CA ARG A 11 12.90 -8.62 -5.47
C ARG A 11 12.30 -8.38 -6.86
N ILE A 12 13.06 -7.74 -7.76
CA ILE A 12 12.69 -7.47 -9.16
C ILE A 12 13.70 -8.18 -10.09
N PRO A 13 13.25 -8.97 -11.08
CA PRO A 13 14.15 -9.57 -12.08
C PRO A 13 14.90 -8.50 -12.88
N GLU A 14 16.18 -8.73 -13.19
CA GLU A 14 17.04 -7.76 -13.91
C GLU A 14 16.39 -7.24 -15.18
N ALA A 15 15.83 -8.16 -15.97
CA ALA A 15 15.20 -7.88 -17.25
C ALA A 15 13.99 -6.93 -17.18
N LEU A 16 13.41 -6.71 -15.99
CA LEU A 16 12.24 -5.84 -15.79
C LEU A 16 12.49 -4.66 -14.86
N ARG A 17 13.75 -4.39 -14.51
CA ARG A 17 14.08 -3.27 -13.63
C ARG A 17 13.71 -1.94 -14.23
N HIS A 18 13.93 -1.79 -15.54
CA HIS A 18 13.61 -0.55 -16.24
C HIS A 18 12.10 -0.26 -16.20
N GLU A 19 11.27 -1.21 -16.62
CA GLU A 19 9.81 -1.09 -16.62
C GLU A 19 9.26 -0.85 -15.20
N ALA A 20 9.77 -1.58 -14.21
CA ALA A 20 9.37 -1.40 -12.82
C ALA A 20 9.73 -0.01 -12.30
N GLN A 21 10.94 0.50 -12.58
CA GLN A 21 11.37 1.83 -12.15
C GLN A 21 10.55 2.95 -12.79
N GLU A 22 10.20 2.83 -14.07
CA GLU A 22 9.33 3.80 -14.74
C GLU A 22 7.93 3.81 -14.13
N ILE A 23 7.36 2.64 -13.83
CA ILE A 23 6.08 2.56 -13.14
C ILE A 23 6.19 3.16 -11.73
N PHE A 24 7.26 2.88 -10.98
CA PHE A 24 7.49 3.48 -9.65
C PHE A 24 7.44 4.99 -9.72
N LYS A 25 8.23 5.63 -10.61
CA LYS A 25 8.25 7.09 -10.76
C LYS A 25 6.85 7.66 -10.99
N LEU A 26 6.06 7.03 -11.86
CA LEU A 26 4.69 7.45 -12.16
C LEU A 26 3.78 7.31 -10.94
N THR A 27 3.82 6.15 -10.26
CA THR A 27 2.97 5.91 -9.09
C THR A 27 3.39 6.74 -7.89
N ASP A 28 4.68 6.93 -7.65
CA ASP A 28 5.20 7.72 -6.53
C ASP A 28 4.80 9.17 -6.66
N SER A 29 4.93 9.74 -7.87
CA SER A 29 4.51 11.12 -8.16
C SER A 29 3.01 11.28 -7.92
N PHE A 30 2.19 10.37 -8.45
CA PHE A 30 0.75 10.39 -8.25
C PHE A 30 0.37 10.28 -6.77
N CYS A 31 0.99 9.35 -6.04
CA CYS A 31 0.68 9.13 -4.64
C CYS A 31 1.11 10.32 -3.77
N ALA A 32 2.25 10.94 -4.07
CA ALA A 32 2.70 12.14 -3.37
C ALA A 32 1.75 13.35 -3.59
N GLU A 33 1.14 13.44 -4.77
CA GLU A 33 0.26 14.57 -5.12
C GLU A 33 -1.20 14.36 -4.69
N HIS A 34 -1.71 13.14 -4.75
CA HIS A 34 -3.15 12.86 -4.62
C HIS A 34 -3.52 11.83 -3.56
N LEU A 35 -2.55 11.10 -2.99
CA LEU A 35 -2.78 10.06 -1.98
C LEU A 35 -1.83 10.29 -0.77
N ASP A 36 -1.07 9.27 -0.39
CA ASP A 36 -0.06 9.34 0.66
C ASP A 36 1.14 8.44 0.36
N ALA A 37 2.17 8.53 1.21
CA ALA A 37 3.40 7.75 1.07
C ALA A 37 3.14 6.23 1.18
N GLU A 38 2.19 5.80 2.01
CA GLU A 38 1.84 4.39 2.18
C GLU A 38 1.31 3.79 0.87
N TYR A 39 0.47 4.52 0.13
CA TYR A 39 0.04 4.11 -1.20
C TYR A 39 1.21 3.94 -2.18
N GLY A 40 2.23 4.80 -2.11
CA GLY A 40 3.46 4.67 -2.90
C GLY A 40 4.18 3.35 -2.61
N ASP A 41 4.36 3.02 -1.34
CA ASP A 41 4.98 1.76 -0.91
C ASP A 41 4.18 0.53 -1.37
N LEU A 42 2.85 0.59 -1.25
CA LEU A 42 1.95 -0.46 -1.75
C LEU A 42 2.04 -0.61 -3.28
N CYS A 43 2.13 0.49 -4.03
CA CYS A 43 2.33 0.47 -5.48
C CYS A 43 3.62 -0.26 -5.83
N ARG A 44 4.72 0.07 -5.15
CA ARG A 44 6.02 -0.58 -5.36
C ARG A 44 5.97 -2.08 -5.08
N LYS A 45 5.33 -2.48 -3.98
CA LYS A 45 5.10 -3.90 -3.64
C LYS A 45 4.32 -4.63 -4.73
N LEU A 46 3.22 -4.05 -5.21
CA LEU A 46 2.38 -4.66 -6.24
C LEU A 46 3.11 -4.79 -7.58
N VAL A 47 3.84 -3.77 -8.00
CA VAL A 47 4.65 -3.79 -9.23
C VAL A 47 5.76 -4.82 -9.13
N ALA A 48 6.43 -4.96 -7.99
CA ALA A 48 7.42 -6.01 -7.79
C ALA A 48 6.80 -7.42 -7.87
N LYS A 49 5.56 -7.62 -7.39
CA LYS A 49 4.83 -8.88 -7.58
C LYS A 49 4.52 -9.14 -9.05
N LEU A 50 4.08 -8.12 -9.79
CA LEU A 50 3.81 -8.23 -11.23
C LEU A 50 5.09 -8.58 -12.02
N ALA A 51 6.20 -7.91 -11.73
CA ALA A 51 7.48 -8.17 -12.38
C ALA A 51 7.99 -9.61 -12.17
N ARG A 52 7.63 -10.25 -11.05
CA ARG A 52 8.01 -11.66 -10.78
C ARG A 52 7.10 -12.69 -11.44
N LYS A 53 5.92 -12.31 -11.93
CA LYS A 53 5.02 -13.23 -12.63
C LYS A 53 5.67 -13.67 -13.96
N ARG A 54 5.46 -14.92 -14.36
CA ARG A 54 5.98 -15.48 -15.62
C ARG A 54 4.84 -15.99 -16.52
N PRO A 55 4.74 -15.54 -17.79
CA PRO A 55 5.40 -14.34 -18.32
C PRO A 55 4.94 -13.09 -17.56
N SER A 56 5.79 -12.05 -17.50
CA SER A 56 5.41 -10.83 -16.80
C SER A 56 4.54 -9.98 -17.69
N PRO A 57 3.41 -9.45 -17.19
CA PRO A 57 2.58 -8.58 -18.00
C PRO A 57 3.23 -7.21 -18.25
N LEU A 58 4.28 -6.86 -17.51
CA LEU A 58 5.01 -5.59 -17.67
C LEU A 58 5.91 -5.58 -18.91
N GLU A 59 6.20 -6.74 -19.50
CA GLU A 59 6.96 -6.86 -20.76
C GLU A 59 6.24 -6.21 -21.95
N ARG A 60 4.94 -5.92 -21.82
CA ARG A 60 4.10 -5.45 -22.92
C ARG A 60 3.11 -4.37 -22.47
N GLY A 61 2.79 -3.49 -23.40
CA GLY A 61 1.80 -2.43 -23.21
C GLY A 61 2.39 -1.15 -22.62
N ASP A 62 1.57 -0.11 -22.57
CA ASP A 62 1.98 1.22 -22.09
C ASP A 62 2.17 1.22 -20.57
N LEU A 63 3.36 1.60 -20.10
CA LEU A 63 3.72 1.65 -18.69
C LEU A 63 2.86 2.66 -17.90
N ARG A 64 2.36 3.72 -18.55
CA ARG A 64 1.40 4.66 -17.93
C ARG A 64 0.09 3.96 -17.60
N ILE A 65 -0.39 3.09 -18.49
CA ILE A 65 -1.59 2.29 -18.25
C ILE A 65 -1.35 1.31 -17.09
N TRP A 66 -0.16 0.69 -17.01
CA TRP A 66 0.20 -0.15 -15.88
C TRP A 66 0.25 0.61 -14.56
N ALA A 67 0.84 1.80 -14.53
CA ALA A 67 0.87 2.66 -13.33
C ALA A 67 -0.56 3.01 -12.86
N GLY A 68 -1.42 3.49 -13.77
CA GLY A 68 -2.82 3.78 -13.44
C GLY A 68 -3.58 2.54 -12.95
N ALA A 69 -3.35 1.38 -13.58
CA ALA A 69 -3.99 0.13 -13.18
C ALA A 69 -3.54 -0.39 -11.80
N VAL A 70 -2.26 -0.19 -11.45
CA VAL A 70 -1.71 -0.50 -10.12
C VAL A 70 -2.42 0.34 -9.05
N ILE A 71 -2.51 1.65 -9.26
CA ILE A 71 -3.20 2.56 -8.33
C ILE A 71 -4.68 2.18 -8.23
N TYR A 72 -5.35 1.91 -9.37
CA TYR A 72 -6.76 1.51 -9.37
C TYR A 72 -6.97 0.19 -8.62
N THR A 73 -6.06 -0.78 -8.79
CA THR A 73 -6.12 -2.08 -8.09
C THR A 73 -6.03 -1.89 -6.59
N LEU A 74 -5.04 -1.13 -6.13
CA LEU A 74 -4.88 -0.82 -4.71
C LEU A 74 -6.03 0.03 -4.19
N GLY A 75 -6.58 0.93 -5.00
CA GLY A 75 -7.79 1.66 -4.69
C GLY A 75 -8.98 0.74 -4.42
N SER A 76 -9.17 -0.31 -5.23
CA SER A 76 -10.20 -1.32 -4.98
C SER A 76 -9.94 -2.12 -3.70
N VAL A 77 -8.70 -2.56 -3.46
CA VAL A 77 -8.32 -3.35 -2.27
C VAL A 77 -8.51 -2.54 -0.98
N ASN A 78 -8.31 -1.22 -1.06
CA ASN A 78 -8.28 -0.31 0.07
C ASN A 78 -9.51 0.61 0.16
N PHE A 79 -10.60 0.24 -0.52
CA PHE A 79 -11.87 1.00 -0.51
C PHE A 79 -11.75 2.48 -0.89
N LEU A 80 -10.73 2.89 -1.66
CA LEU A 80 -10.51 4.29 -2.08
C LEU A 80 -11.74 4.90 -2.76
N PHE A 81 -12.53 4.08 -3.45
CA PHE A 81 -13.73 4.48 -4.16
C PHE A 81 -14.96 4.64 -3.27
N ASP A 82 -14.87 4.29 -2.00
CA ASP A 82 -15.94 4.47 -1.00
C ASP A 82 -15.82 5.85 -0.35
N ARG A 83 -16.91 6.62 -0.37
CA ARG A 83 -16.97 8.00 0.15
C ARG A 83 -16.86 8.08 1.67
N SER A 84 -17.07 6.97 2.38
CA SER A 84 -16.91 6.90 3.83
C SER A 84 -15.44 6.86 4.27
N GLN A 85 -14.52 6.56 3.36
CA GLN A 85 -13.09 6.51 3.68
C GLN A 85 -12.51 7.92 3.84
N ARG A 86 -11.60 8.06 4.81
CA ARG A 86 -10.85 9.31 5.04
C ARG A 86 -10.05 9.74 3.81
N LEU A 87 -9.46 8.76 3.12
CA LEU A 87 -8.78 8.95 1.84
C LEU A 87 -9.68 8.40 0.75
N HIS A 88 -10.28 9.30 -0.02
CA HIS A 88 -11.29 8.98 -1.03
C HIS A 88 -10.95 9.61 -2.38
N LEU A 89 -11.01 8.80 -3.44
CA LEU A 89 -11.04 9.25 -4.83
C LEU A 89 -11.99 8.33 -5.60
N THR A 90 -12.84 8.90 -6.44
CA THR A 90 -13.67 8.11 -7.36
C THR A 90 -12.85 7.57 -8.53
N GLY A 91 -13.34 6.51 -9.18
CA GLY A 91 -12.71 5.99 -10.40
C GLY A 91 -12.70 7.00 -11.56
N ASP A 92 -13.66 7.93 -11.58
CA ASP A 92 -13.73 9.00 -12.59
C ASP A 92 -12.69 10.09 -12.31
N GLN A 93 -12.47 10.47 -11.05
CA GLN A 93 -11.36 11.35 -10.68
C GLN A 93 -10.01 10.71 -11.00
N LEU A 94 -9.82 9.43 -10.69
CA LEU A 94 -8.59 8.72 -11.03
C LEU A 94 -8.37 8.69 -12.55
N SER A 95 -9.43 8.48 -13.33
CA SER A 95 -9.38 8.56 -14.79
C SER A 95 -8.95 9.94 -15.29
N MET A 96 -9.51 11.00 -14.72
CA MET A 96 -9.16 12.39 -15.07
C MET A 96 -7.70 12.72 -14.72
N LEU A 97 -7.27 12.39 -13.50
CA LEU A 97 -5.92 12.68 -13.00
C LEU A 97 -4.83 11.91 -13.74
N THR A 98 -5.13 10.67 -14.17
CA THR A 98 -4.16 9.85 -14.92
C THR A 98 -4.22 10.07 -16.43
N GLY A 99 -5.29 10.71 -16.93
CA GLY A 99 -5.58 10.81 -18.37
C GLY A 99 -5.95 9.48 -19.04
N ILE A 100 -6.17 8.41 -18.28
CA ILE A 100 -6.48 7.08 -18.80
C ILE A 100 -7.98 6.82 -18.63
N PRO A 101 -8.71 6.33 -19.65
CA PRO A 101 -10.12 6.00 -19.52
C PRO A 101 -10.39 5.02 -18.37
N LYS A 102 -11.39 5.33 -17.52
CA LYS A 102 -11.80 4.48 -16.39
C LYS A 102 -12.03 3.02 -16.78
N ARG A 103 -12.62 2.75 -17.94
CA ARG A 103 -12.84 1.39 -18.45
C ARG A 103 -11.51 0.64 -18.65
N THR A 104 -10.49 1.32 -19.18
CA THR A 104 -9.15 0.76 -19.36
C THR A 104 -8.48 0.48 -18.02
N LEU A 105 -8.57 1.42 -17.07
CA LEU A 105 -8.06 1.25 -15.72
C LEU A 105 -8.71 0.05 -15.02
N ALA A 106 -10.05 -0.02 -15.03
CA ALA A 106 -10.80 -1.10 -14.40
C ALA A 106 -10.51 -2.47 -15.04
N ALA A 107 -10.40 -2.55 -16.37
CA ALA A 107 -10.09 -3.78 -17.08
C ALA A 107 -8.67 -4.28 -16.75
N LYS A 108 -7.67 -3.39 -16.73
CA LYS A 108 -6.30 -3.73 -16.36
C LYS A 108 -6.15 -4.06 -14.88
N ALA A 109 -6.88 -3.37 -14.00
CA ALA A 109 -6.92 -3.70 -12.58
C ALA A 109 -7.54 -5.08 -12.34
N LYS A 110 -8.59 -5.44 -13.08
CA LYS A 110 -9.14 -6.81 -13.05
C LYS A 110 -8.10 -7.84 -13.48
N LEU A 111 -7.37 -7.60 -14.57
CA LEU A 111 -6.29 -8.47 -15.01
C LEU A 111 -5.22 -8.67 -13.92
N ILE A 112 -4.80 -7.59 -13.24
CA ILE A 112 -3.85 -7.67 -12.12
C ILE A 112 -4.38 -8.57 -11.01
N ARG A 113 -5.63 -8.34 -10.59
CA ARG A 113 -6.27 -9.14 -9.53
C ARG A 113 -6.38 -10.61 -9.90
N ASP A 114 -6.82 -10.92 -11.11
CA ASP A 114 -6.97 -12.29 -11.59
C ASP A 114 -5.59 -13.00 -11.67
N LEU A 115 -4.56 -12.30 -12.16
CA LEU A 115 -3.22 -12.84 -12.36
C LEU A 115 -2.49 -13.17 -11.05
N LEU A 116 -2.67 -12.30 -10.05
CA LEU A 116 -2.03 -12.39 -8.74
C LEU A 116 -2.96 -12.99 -7.66
N ARG A 117 -4.20 -13.33 -8.02
CA ARG A 117 -5.25 -13.82 -7.11
C ARG A 117 -5.50 -12.89 -5.92
N ILE A 118 -5.50 -11.57 -6.19
CA ILE A 118 -5.70 -10.55 -5.16
C ILE A 118 -7.19 -10.43 -4.86
N GLY A 119 -7.54 -10.69 -3.60
CA GLY A 119 -8.88 -10.51 -3.07
C GLY A 119 -9.14 -9.10 -2.49
N PRO A 120 -10.38 -8.83 -2.05
CA PRO A 120 -10.65 -7.67 -1.20
C PRO A 120 -9.80 -7.71 0.07
N MET A 121 -9.34 -6.54 0.56
CA MET A 121 -8.54 -6.40 1.79
C MET A 121 -7.27 -7.26 1.84
N GLU A 122 -6.72 -7.67 0.69
CA GLU A 122 -5.51 -8.50 0.58
C GLU A 122 -4.43 -8.08 1.59
N PRO A 123 -4.12 -8.90 2.63
CA PRO A 123 -3.35 -8.45 3.79
C PRO A 123 -1.97 -7.86 3.47
N GLU A 124 -1.32 -8.33 2.40
CA GLU A 124 -0.01 -7.81 1.98
C GLU A 124 -0.08 -6.50 1.17
N LEU A 125 -1.28 -6.14 0.70
CA LEU A 125 -1.54 -5.01 -0.20
C LEU A 125 -2.59 -4.03 0.34
N CYS A 126 -3.09 -4.25 1.55
CA CYS A 126 -3.96 -3.30 2.22
C CYS A 126 -3.17 -2.36 3.15
N ARG A 127 -3.73 -1.19 3.35
CA ARG A 127 -3.22 -0.16 4.23
C ARG A 127 -3.33 -0.60 5.67
N ARG A 128 -2.51 0.01 6.51
CA ARG A 128 -2.39 -0.34 7.91
C ARG A 128 -3.71 -0.24 8.67
N GLU A 129 -4.45 0.84 8.44
CA GLU A 129 -5.78 1.06 9.05
C GLU A 129 -6.77 -0.06 8.71
N ILE A 130 -6.74 -0.55 7.47
CA ILE A 130 -7.60 -1.64 6.99
C ILE A 130 -7.10 -2.98 7.53
N LEU A 131 -5.79 -3.18 7.57
CA LEU A 131 -5.17 -4.39 8.11
C LEU A 131 -5.42 -4.54 9.62
N ASP A 132 -5.30 -3.45 10.38
CA ASP A 132 -5.53 -3.42 11.83
C ASP A 132 -6.98 -3.78 12.19
N SER A 133 -7.94 -3.51 11.31
CA SER A 133 -9.36 -3.84 11.47
C SER A 133 -9.79 -5.08 10.67
N HIS A 134 -8.85 -5.80 10.05
CA HIS A 134 -9.17 -6.91 9.16
C HIS A 134 -9.82 -8.08 9.93
N PRO A 135 -11.01 -8.57 9.50
CA PRO A 135 -11.79 -9.55 10.28
C PRO A 135 -11.13 -10.93 10.39
N LEU A 136 -10.35 -11.34 9.38
CA LEU A 136 -9.77 -12.69 9.30
C LEU A 136 -8.24 -12.75 9.39
N ALA A 137 -7.51 -11.66 9.14
CA ALA A 137 -6.04 -11.69 9.02
C ALA A 137 -5.34 -12.01 10.36
N TRP A 138 -6.05 -11.84 11.47
CA TRP A 138 -5.54 -12.05 12.83
C TRP A 138 -5.95 -13.40 13.43
N LEU A 139 -6.78 -14.17 12.75
CA LEU A 139 -7.30 -15.43 13.29
C LEU A 139 -6.26 -16.54 13.17
N ILE A 140 -5.90 -17.14 14.30
CA ILE A 140 -4.96 -18.27 14.39
C ILE A 140 -5.56 -19.42 15.19
N SER A 141 -5.06 -20.64 14.96
CA SER A 141 -5.40 -21.80 15.78
C SER A 141 -4.37 -21.97 16.90
N VAL A 142 -4.83 -21.94 18.14
CA VAL A 142 -4.01 -22.22 19.34
C VAL A 142 -4.66 -23.39 20.08
N ASN A 143 -3.95 -24.52 20.15
CA ASN A 143 -4.45 -25.76 20.76
C ASN A 143 -5.83 -26.20 20.24
N GLY A 144 -6.09 -26.01 18.94
CA GLY A 144 -7.36 -26.40 18.31
C GLY A 144 -8.48 -25.38 18.41
N VAL A 145 -8.27 -24.24 19.10
CA VAL A 145 -9.25 -23.15 19.20
C VAL A 145 -8.85 -22.00 18.28
N ILE A 146 -9.81 -21.49 17.50
CA ILE A 146 -9.62 -20.29 16.69
C ILE A 146 -9.73 -19.06 17.61
N VAL A 147 -8.68 -18.27 17.64
CA VAL A 147 -8.58 -17.06 18.47
C VAL A 147 -8.07 -15.90 17.62
N ASP A 148 -8.42 -14.68 18.05
CA ASP A 148 -7.79 -13.48 17.52
C ASP A 148 -6.40 -13.31 18.15
N ALA A 149 -5.36 -13.28 17.33
CA ALA A 149 -3.99 -13.16 17.81
C ALA A 149 -3.74 -11.84 18.54
N ARG A 150 -4.50 -10.77 18.27
CA ARG A 150 -4.34 -9.47 18.93
C ARG A 150 -4.65 -9.53 20.42
N ASP A 151 -5.51 -10.46 20.82
CA ASP A 151 -5.91 -10.68 22.21
C ASP A 151 -4.99 -11.68 22.93
N MET A 152 -4.04 -12.28 22.22
CA MET A 152 -3.11 -13.27 22.79
C MET A 152 -1.90 -12.62 23.47
N PRO A 153 -1.24 -13.30 24.43
CA PRO A 153 0.01 -12.83 25.02
C PRO A 153 1.10 -12.48 23.98
N PRO A 154 1.97 -11.49 24.25
CA PRO A 154 3.00 -11.05 23.30
C PRO A 154 3.90 -12.17 22.78
N GLU A 155 4.16 -13.19 23.59
CA GLU A 155 4.95 -14.36 23.22
C GLU A 155 4.27 -15.18 22.11
N ILE A 156 2.96 -15.39 22.22
CA ILE A 156 2.17 -16.09 21.21
C ILE A 156 2.11 -15.26 19.93
N GLN A 157 1.91 -13.95 20.04
CA GLN A 157 1.93 -13.06 18.89
C GLN A 157 3.28 -13.11 18.16
N ALA A 158 4.39 -13.08 18.89
CA ALA A 158 5.73 -13.18 18.30
C ALA A 158 5.97 -14.52 17.59
N ILE A 159 5.48 -15.62 18.17
CA ILE A 159 5.52 -16.94 17.52
C ILE A 159 4.67 -16.95 16.24
N ALA A 160 3.46 -16.40 16.29
CA ALA A 160 2.56 -16.34 15.13
C ALA A 160 3.17 -15.53 13.99
N ARG A 161 3.76 -14.36 14.28
CA ARG A 161 4.52 -13.53 13.31
C ARG A 161 5.68 -14.30 12.68
N ARG A 162 6.53 -14.90 13.52
CA ARG A 162 7.68 -15.69 13.04
C ARG A 162 7.27 -16.86 12.14
N LYS A 163 6.09 -17.45 12.38
CA LYS A 163 5.52 -18.53 11.56
C LYS A 163 4.77 -18.03 10.33
N GLY A 164 4.63 -16.71 10.14
CA GLY A 164 3.86 -16.12 9.05
C GLY A 164 2.35 -16.33 9.17
N LEU A 165 1.85 -16.60 10.38
CA LEU A 165 0.42 -16.87 10.63
C LEU A 165 -0.41 -15.60 10.78
N ILE A 166 0.23 -14.48 11.13
CA ILE A 166 -0.40 -13.16 11.18
C ILE A 166 0.50 -12.14 10.47
N PRO A 167 -0.06 -11.04 9.96
CA PRO A 167 0.69 -10.01 9.27
C PRO A 167 1.82 -9.42 10.13
N GLU A 168 2.93 -9.08 9.46
CA GLU A 168 3.97 -8.26 10.05
C GLU A 168 3.50 -6.80 10.08
N LEU A 169 3.39 -6.28 11.29
CA LEU A 169 3.03 -4.90 11.53
C LEU A 169 4.31 -4.12 11.73
N PRO A 170 4.67 -3.15 10.85
CA PRO A 170 5.69 -2.19 11.23
C PRO A 170 5.24 -1.54 12.54
N VAL A 171 6.11 -1.61 13.55
CA VAL A 171 5.88 -0.95 14.84
C VAL A 171 5.68 0.53 14.53
N PRO A 172 4.61 1.19 15.03
CA PRO A 172 4.47 2.62 14.86
C PRO A 172 5.73 3.27 15.41
N THR A 173 6.46 4.01 14.57
CA THR A 173 7.48 4.91 15.09
C THR A 173 6.74 5.86 16.04
N PRO A 174 7.17 5.98 17.31
CA PRO A 174 6.49 6.84 18.25
C PRO A 174 6.46 8.24 17.65
N LYS A 175 5.24 8.79 17.48
CA LYS A 175 5.07 10.19 17.05
C LYS A 175 5.90 11.04 17.99
N ARG A 176 6.93 11.71 17.43
CA ARG A 176 7.72 12.69 18.18
C ARG A 176 6.73 13.73 18.68
N VAL A 177 6.45 13.71 19.98
CA VAL A 177 5.63 14.75 20.62
C VAL A 177 6.43 16.04 20.49
N GLU A 178 6.03 16.90 19.56
CA GLU A 178 6.54 18.27 19.51
C GLU A 178 6.07 18.96 20.78
N LYS A 179 6.99 19.15 21.73
CA LYS A 179 6.78 20.02 22.87
C LYS A 179 6.58 21.43 22.32
N HIS A 180 5.34 21.93 22.31
CA HIS A 180 5.12 23.36 22.16
C HIS A 180 5.64 24.08 23.40
N GLU A 181 6.80 24.73 23.27
CA GLU A 181 7.25 25.73 24.22
C GLU A 181 6.35 26.98 24.13
N PRO A 182 5.79 27.47 25.26
CA PRO A 182 4.99 28.68 25.25
C PRO A 182 5.88 29.92 25.01
N GLN A 183 5.55 30.66 23.95
CA GLN A 183 6.20 31.91 23.57
C GLN A 183 5.98 32.98 24.66
N LYS A 184 7.06 33.44 25.29
CA LYS A 184 7.05 34.57 26.23
C LYS A 184 6.61 35.84 25.49
N LYS A 185 5.41 36.35 25.80
CA LYS A 185 4.98 37.70 25.40
C LYS A 185 5.89 38.74 26.05
N GLY A 186 6.68 39.43 25.24
CA GLY A 186 7.40 40.63 25.65
C GLY A 186 6.40 41.73 26.02
N ARG A 187 6.48 42.22 27.26
CA ARG A 187 5.85 43.47 27.68
C ARG A 187 6.67 44.63 27.12
N THR A 188 6.09 45.40 26.21
CA THR A 188 6.55 46.74 25.86
C THR A 188 6.27 47.68 27.04
N SER A 189 7.32 48.33 27.55
CA SER A 189 7.23 49.41 28.53
C SER A 189 6.70 50.69 27.88
N LYS A 190 5.94 51.45 28.66
CA LYS A 190 5.60 52.86 28.41
C LYS A 190 6.83 53.74 28.43
#